data_AF-A0A453L7Y8-F1
#
_entry.id   AF-A0A453L7Y8-F1
#
_cell.length_a   1.000
_cell.length_b   1.000
_cell.length_c   1.000
_cell.angle_alpha   90.00
_cell.angle_beta   90.00
_cell.angle_gamma   90.00
#
_symmetry.space_group_name_H-M   'P 1'
#
loop_
_entity.id
_entity.type
_entity.pdbx_description
1 polymer ?
#
loop_
_entity_poly.entity_id
_entity_poly.type
_entity_poly.pdbx_seq_one_letter_code
_entity_poly.pdbx_strand_id
1 'polypeptide(L)'
;HFVPNLTIGAPVIESLRKHTKAYLDCHLMVTNPSDYVEAFGKAGASGFTFHIEVARDNWKELIQNIKAKGMRPGVSLKPGTPVEDVFPLVEAETPVELVLVMTVEPGFGGQKFMPEMMDKVRTLRKKYQSLDIEVSTAAWVLPPSTPPRPPAPTASSRGAPCSARPTPDRSSRRCGRAWRRRRSRADHL
;
A
#
# COMPACT_ATOMS: atom_id res chain seq x y z
N HIS A 1 -17.98 7.34 -11.78
CA HIS A 1 -17.42 7.51 -10.42
C HIS A 1 -17.04 6.16 -9.86
N PHE A 2 -15.77 5.95 -9.52
CA PHE A 2 -15.23 4.65 -9.08
C PHE A 2 -15.54 4.36 -7.60
N VAL A 3 -15.45 5.38 -6.74
CA VAL A 3 -15.94 5.39 -5.36
C VAL A 3 -16.55 6.77 -5.08
N PRO A 4 -17.72 6.88 -4.42
CA PRO A 4 -18.40 8.17 -4.21
C PRO A 4 -17.77 9.10 -3.16
N ASN A 5 -16.62 8.76 -2.56
CA ASN A 5 -15.97 9.53 -1.51
C ASN A 5 -14.51 9.85 -1.88
N LEU A 6 -14.21 11.11 -2.21
CA LEU A 6 -12.82 11.60 -2.24
C LEU A 6 -12.42 12.02 -0.82
N THR A 7 -12.05 11.05 0.01
CA THR A 7 -11.80 11.26 1.44
C THR A 7 -10.58 12.16 1.70
N ILE A 8 -9.54 12.08 0.86
CA ILE A 8 -8.25 12.77 1.06
C ILE A 8 -7.70 13.24 -0.30
N GLY A 9 -7.62 14.55 -0.51
CA GLY A 9 -7.10 15.16 -1.74
C GLY A 9 -5.70 15.78 -1.59
N ALA A 10 -5.21 16.40 -2.68
CA ALA A 10 -3.91 17.07 -2.75
C ALA A 10 -3.59 18.05 -1.58
N PRO A 11 -4.54 18.86 -1.07
CA PRO A 11 -4.25 19.77 0.06
C PRO A 11 -3.80 19.04 1.34
N VAL A 12 -4.31 17.83 1.58
CA VAL A 12 -3.92 17.04 2.75
C VAL A 12 -2.50 16.52 2.60
N ILE A 13 -2.10 16.11 1.40
CA ILE A 13 -0.74 15.66 1.10
C ILE A 13 0.24 16.81 1.30
N GLU A 14 -0.08 18.00 0.81
CA GLU A 14 0.75 19.18 0.97
C GLU A 14 0.94 19.54 2.45
N SER A 15 -0.14 19.48 3.24
CA SER A 15 -0.09 19.69 4.69
C SER A 15 0.80 18.64 5.38
N LEU A 16 0.62 17.36 5.08
CA LEU A 16 1.44 16.28 5.64
C LEU A 16 2.92 16.42 5.26
N ARG A 17 3.20 16.80 4.00
CA ARG A 17 4.56 16.93 3.48
C ARG A 17 5.38 17.96 4.24
N LYS A 18 4.76 19.03 4.74
CA LYS A 18 5.40 20.05 5.61
C LYS A 18 5.93 19.46 6.92
N HIS A 19 5.34 18.36 7.38
CA HIS A 19 5.66 17.75 8.67
C HIS A 19 6.39 16.40 8.56
N THR A 20 6.51 15.81 7.35
CA THR A 20 7.16 14.51 7.18
C THR A 20 7.95 14.34 5.88
N LYS A 21 9.12 13.71 6.01
CA LYS A 21 9.92 13.17 4.90
C LYS A 21 9.61 11.69 4.63
N ALA A 22 8.61 11.13 5.29
CA ALA A 22 8.18 9.75 5.04
C ALA A 22 7.63 9.59 3.62
N TYR A 23 7.69 8.37 3.10
CA TYR A 23 7.03 8.04 1.84
C TYR A 23 5.52 8.21 2.00
N LEU A 24 4.90 9.00 1.11
CA LEU A 24 3.45 9.18 1.06
C LEU A 24 2.94 8.50 -0.20
N ASP A 25 2.33 7.32 -0.04
CA ASP A 25 1.64 6.63 -1.12
C ASP A 25 0.23 7.18 -1.28
N CYS A 26 -0.13 7.53 -2.51
CA CYS A 26 -1.44 8.05 -2.84
C CYS A 26 -2.19 7.00 -3.66
N HIS A 27 -3.09 6.28 -3.00
CA HIS A 27 -3.98 5.31 -3.62
C HIS A 27 -5.24 5.99 -4.15
N LEU A 28 -5.37 6.05 -5.48
CA LEU A 28 -6.38 6.81 -6.19
C LEU A 28 -7.54 5.90 -6.61
N MET A 29 -8.64 5.99 -5.88
CA MET A 29 -9.91 5.33 -6.20
C MET A 29 -10.83 6.23 -7.03
N VAL A 30 -10.34 6.71 -8.18
CA VAL A 30 -11.05 7.64 -9.08
C VAL A 30 -11.22 7.04 -10.49
N THR A 31 -12.14 7.59 -11.29
CA THR A 31 -12.36 7.13 -12.68
C THR A 31 -11.25 7.60 -13.62
N ASN A 32 -10.78 8.85 -13.48
CA ASN A 32 -9.72 9.40 -14.32
C ASN A 32 -8.49 9.73 -13.46
N PRO A 33 -7.56 8.79 -13.25
CA PRO A 33 -6.37 9.04 -12.42
C PRO A 33 -5.43 10.08 -13.04
N SER A 34 -5.37 10.19 -14.36
CA SER A 34 -4.49 11.12 -15.09
C SER A 34 -4.68 12.57 -14.67
N ASP A 35 -5.93 13.00 -14.41
CA ASP A 35 -6.28 14.36 -14.03
C ASP A 35 -5.64 14.79 -12.70
N TYR A 36 -5.25 13.84 -11.85
CA TYR A 36 -4.73 14.09 -10.51
C TYR A 36 -3.20 14.01 -10.43
N VAL A 37 -2.52 13.46 -11.44
CA VAL A 37 -1.06 13.23 -11.41
C VAL A 37 -0.31 14.54 -11.17
N GLU A 38 -0.70 15.62 -11.86
CA GLU A 38 -0.04 16.91 -11.70
C GLU A 38 -0.25 17.52 -10.31
N ALA A 39 -1.50 17.51 -9.82
CA ALA A 39 -1.83 18.07 -8.52
C ALA A 39 -1.13 17.32 -7.38
N PHE A 40 -1.08 15.99 -7.45
CA PHE A 40 -0.44 15.15 -6.44
C PHE A 40 1.08 15.25 -6.47
N GLY A 41 1.68 15.34 -7.67
CA GLY A 41 3.10 15.61 -7.83
C GLY A 41 3.51 16.95 -7.21
N LYS A 42 2.75 18.02 -7.48
CA LYS A 42 2.97 19.35 -6.89
C LYS A 42 2.80 19.37 -5.37
N ALA A 43 1.83 18.61 -4.84
CA ALA A 43 1.63 18.46 -3.40
C ALA A 43 2.76 17.67 -2.70
N GLY A 44 3.64 17.03 -3.46
CA GLY A 44 4.76 16.25 -2.94
C GLY A 44 4.38 14.82 -2.56
N ALA A 45 3.47 14.19 -3.29
CA ALA A 45 3.26 12.75 -3.19
C ALA A 45 4.55 11.98 -3.54
N SER A 46 4.78 10.85 -2.88
CA SER A 46 5.95 10.00 -3.17
C SER A 46 5.60 8.83 -4.08
N GLY A 47 4.40 8.29 -3.92
CA GLY A 47 3.85 7.23 -4.75
C GLY A 47 2.48 7.61 -5.28
N PHE A 48 2.16 7.08 -6.45
CA PHE A 48 0.86 7.23 -7.09
C PHE A 48 0.37 5.86 -7.53
N THR A 49 -0.57 5.31 -6.76
CA THR A 49 -1.13 3.97 -6.95
C THR A 49 -2.51 4.08 -7.58
N PHE A 50 -2.63 3.71 -8.86
CA PHE A 50 -3.89 3.78 -9.61
C PHE A 50 -4.52 2.39 -9.75
N HIS A 51 -5.81 2.36 -10.07
CA HIS A 51 -6.52 1.11 -10.32
C HIS A 51 -6.36 0.66 -11.78
N ILE A 52 -6.01 -0.61 -11.97
CA ILE A 52 -5.88 -1.16 -13.33
C ILE A 52 -7.20 -1.10 -14.10
N GLU A 53 -8.33 -1.23 -13.39
CA GLU A 53 -9.66 -1.29 -13.99
C GLU A 53 -10.06 0.01 -14.72
N VAL A 54 -9.47 1.14 -14.35
CA VAL A 54 -9.76 2.46 -14.93
C VAL A 54 -8.68 2.95 -15.88
N ALA A 55 -7.56 2.23 -15.97
CA ALA A 55 -6.38 2.64 -16.74
C ALA A 55 -6.01 1.66 -17.87
N ARG A 56 -6.90 0.71 -18.23
CA ARG A 56 -6.59 -0.34 -19.22
C ARG A 56 -6.12 0.20 -20.57
N ASP A 57 -6.69 1.31 -21.02
CA ASP A 57 -6.40 1.86 -22.34
C ASP A 57 -5.23 2.86 -22.35
N ASN A 58 -4.88 3.44 -21.19
CA ASN A 58 -3.92 4.55 -21.10
C ASN A 58 -2.84 4.39 -20.02
N TRP A 59 -2.67 3.20 -19.44
CA TRP A 59 -1.72 2.96 -18.35
C TRP A 59 -0.28 3.33 -18.71
N LYS A 60 0.15 3.16 -19.98
CA LYS A 60 1.51 3.49 -20.42
C LYS A 60 1.82 4.98 -20.25
N GLU A 61 0.94 5.83 -20.78
CA GLU A 61 1.05 7.28 -20.68
C GLU A 61 0.94 7.73 -19.22
N LEU A 62 0.01 7.13 -18.47
CA LEU A 62 -0.17 7.42 -17.06
C LEU A 62 1.11 7.15 -16.23
N ILE A 63 1.75 5.99 -16.42
CA ILE A 63 2.99 5.64 -15.73
C ILE A 63 4.11 6.62 -16.09
N GLN A 64 4.25 6.98 -17.36
CA GLN A 64 5.25 7.95 -17.81
C GLN A 64 5.02 9.32 -17.15
N ASN A 65 3.78 9.78 -17.10
CA ASN A 65 3.39 11.03 -16.45
C ASN A 65 3.71 11.01 -14.94
N ILE A 66 3.43 9.89 -14.27
CA ILE A 66 3.75 9.71 -12.84
C ILE A 66 5.26 9.81 -12.60
N LYS A 67 6.08 9.09 -13.39
CA LYS A 67 7.54 9.13 -13.25
C LYS A 67 8.11 10.50 -13.60
N ALA A 68 7.58 11.18 -14.61
CA ALA A 68 7.99 12.53 -14.99
C ALA A 68 7.77 13.56 -13.87
N LYS A 69 6.80 13.33 -12.98
CA LYS A 69 6.56 14.16 -11.78
C LYS A 69 7.38 13.70 -10.56
N GLY A 70 8.31 12.77 -10.72
CA GLY A 70 9.19 12.28 -9.65
C GLY A 70 8.47 11.36 -8.65
N MET A 71 7.30 10.83 -9.00
CA MET A 71 6.54 9.90 -8.17
C MET A 71 6.79 8.46 -8.60
N ARG A 72 6.65 7.54 -7.63
CA ARG A 72 6.74 6.10 -7.88
C ARG A 72 5.39 5.55 -8.38
N PRO A 73 5.32 4.92 -9.56
CA PRO A 73 4.07 4.37 -10.07
C PRO A 73 3.73 3.04 -9.38
N GLY A 74 2.50 2.96 -8.87
CA GLY A 74 1.90 1.76 -8.33
C GLY A 74 0.62 1.39 -9.06
N VAL A 75 0.27 0.11 -9.05
CA VAL A 75 -1.01 -0.38 -9.56
C VAL A 75 -1.74 -1.19 -8.49
N SER A 76 -3.04 -0.94 -8.36
CA SER A 76 -3.96 -1.66 -7.50
C SER A 76 -4.92 -2.50 -8.34
N LEU A 77 -5.25 -3.68 -7.83
CA LEU A 77 -6.25 -4.58 -8.42
C LEU A 77 -7.35 -4.90 -7.41
N LYS A 78 -8.60 -4.94 -7.88
CA LYS A 78 -9.75 -5.40 -7.10
C LYS A 78 -9.74 -6.92 -6.90
N PRO A 79 -10.52 -7.41 -5.92
CA PRO A 79 -10.71 -8.85 -5.73
C PRO A 79 -11.26 -9.57 -6.98
N GLY A 80 -12.17 -8.95 -7.74
CA GLY A 80 -12.70 -9.52 -8.97
C GLY A 80 -11.76 -9.51 -10.18
N THR A 81 -10.64 -8.78 -10.13
CA THR A 81 -9.76 -8.58 -11.28
C THR A 81 -8.68 -9.66 -11.33
N PRO A 82 -8.45 -10.33 -12.48
CA PRO A 82 -7.39 -11.32 -12.62
C PRO A 82 -6.01 -10.71 -12.37
N VAL A 83 -5.09 -11.50 -11.81
CA VAL A 83 -3.73 -11.02 -11.47
C VAL A 83 -2.87 -10.85 -12.72
N GLU A 84 -3.23 -11.57 -13.79
CA GLU A 84 -2.61 -11.58 -15.09
C GLU A 84 -2.67 -10.20 -15.77
N ASP A 85 -3.72 -9.42 -15.50
CA ASP A 85 -3.87 -8.05 -16.01
C ASP A 85 -2.68 -7.17 -15.58
N VAL A 86 -2.02 -7.46 -14.46
CA VAL A 86 -0.89 -6.67 -13.93
C VAL A 86 0.44 -7.00 -14.61
N PHE A 87 0.57 -8.18 -15.24
CA PHE A 87 1.86 -8.61 -15.80
C PHE A 87 2.42 -7.64 -16.85
N PRO A 88 1.63 -7.14 -17.83
CA PRO A 88 2.13 -6.19 -18.81
C PRO A 88 2.65 -4.89 -18.19
N LEU A 89 2.11 -4.48 -17.05
CA LEU A 89 2.52 -3.24 -16.37
C LEU A 89 3.86 -3.40 -15.64
N VAL A 90 4.15 -4.62 -15.16
CA VAL A 90 5.40 -4.94 -14.46
C VAL A 90 6.52 -5.27 -15.46
N GLU A 91 6.18 -5.86 -16.60
CA GLU A 91 7.13 -6.28 -17.64
C GLU A 91 7.41 -5.19 -18.69
N ALA A 92 6.68 -4.05 -18.66
CA ALA A 92 6.90 -2.93 -19.57
C ALA A 92 8.29 -2.29 -19.42
N GLU A 93 8.75 -1.62 -20.48
CA GLU A 93 9.99 -0.83 -20.46
C GLU A 93 10.00 0.23 -19.34
N THR A 94 8.83 0.81 -19.07
CA THR A 94 8.61 1.70 -17.94
C THR A 94 7.68 0.98 -16.96
N PRO A 95 8.22 0.15 -16.04
CA PRO A 95 7.40 -0.71 -15.22
C PRO A 95 6.80 0.06 -14.04
N VAL A 96 5.67 -0.45 -13.53
CA VAL A 96 5.19 -0.16 -12.18
C VAL A 96 6.15 -0.77 -11.16
N GLU A 97 6.31 -0.09 -10.03
CA GLU A 97 7.26 -0.52 -9.01
C GLU A 97 6.57 -1.10 -7.76
N LEU A 98 5.27 -0.85 -7.63
CA LEU A 98 4.43 -1.31 -6.53
C LEU A 98 3.15 -1.96 -7.09
N VAL A 99 2.80 -3.13 -6.56
CA VAL A 99 1.51 -3.77 -6.82
C VAL A 99 0.73 -3.89 -5.51
N LEU A 100 -0.45 -3.29 -5.46
CA LEU A 100 -1.37 -3.35 -4.33
C LEU A 100 -2.49 -4.36 -4.63
N VAL A 101 -2.51 -5.47 -3.89
CA VAL A 101 -3.60 -6.44 -3.96
C VAL A 101 -4.69 -6.04 -2.97
N MET A 102 -5.88 -5.70 -3.47
CA MET A 102 -7.00 -5.45 -2.60
C MET A 102 -7.60 -6.75 -2.08
N THR A 103 -7.92 -6.78 -0.78
CA THR A 103 -8.54 -7.96 -0.12
C THR A 103 -9.98 -7.70 0.33
N VAL A 104 -10.54 -6.57 -0.12
CA VAL A 104 -11.91 -6.11 0.10
C VAL A 104 -12.30 -5.25 -1.10
N GLU A 105 -13.59 -5.05 -1.33
CA GLU A 105 -14.03 -4.14 -2.39
C GLU A 105 -13.72 -2.68 -2.00
N PRO A 106 -13.25 -1.85 -2.96
CA PRO A 106 -12.95 -0.46 -2.67
C PRO A 106 -14.23 0.32 -2.32
N GLY A 107 -14.10 1.21 -1.34
CA GLY A 107 -15.12 2.21 -1.04
C GLY A 107 -15.48 2.34 0.45
N PHE A 108 -15.51 1.22 1.19
CA PHE A 108 -15.92 1.23 2.60
C PHE A 108 -14.95 0.45 3.49
N GLY A 109 -14.62 1.02 4.64
CA GLY A 109 -13.89 0.33 5.71
C GLY A 109 -14.77 -0.67 6.45
N GLY A 110 -14.16 -1.64 7.15
CA GLY A 110 -14.87 -2.62 7.99
C GLY A 110 -15.34 -3.90 7.27
N GLN A 111 -15.00 -4.07 6.00
CA GLN A 111 -15.26 -5.31 5.26
C GLN A 111 -14.38 -6.45 5.76
N LYS A 112 -14.89 -7.70 5.63
CA LYS A 112 -14.15 -8.90 6.01
C LYS A 112 -13.03 -9.16 5.01
N PHE A 113 -11.85 -9.51 5.54
CA PHE A 113 -10.71 -9.94 4.74
C PHE A 113 -11.05 -11.20 3.92
N MET A 114 -10.68 -11.19 2.64
CA MET A 114 -10.85 -12.29 1.67
C MET A 114 -9.54 -13.09 1.55
N PRO A 115 -9.37 -14.25 2.22
CA PRO A 115 -8.12 -15.02 2.21
C PRO A 115 -7.70 -15.52 0.83
N GLU A 116 -8.65 -15.75 -0.07
CA GLU A 116 -8.45 -16.14 -1.47
C GLU A 116 -7.60 -15.13 -2.25
N MET A 117 -7.56 -13.86 -1.82
CA MET A 117 -6.73 -12.85 -2.47
C MET A 117 -5.24 -13.06 -2.23
N MET A 118 -4.88 -13.86 -1.22
CA MET A 118 -3.48 -14.24 -0.98
C MET A 118 -2.90 -15.13 -2.07
N ASP A 119 -3.73 -15.83 -2.85
CA ASP A 119 -3.23 -16.58 -4.00
C ASP A 119 -2.65 -15.67 -5.07
N LYS A 120 -3.25 -14.50 -5.29
CA LYS A 120 -2.69 -13.48 -6.20
C LYS A 120 -1.33 -12.97 -5.71
N VAL A 121 -1.20 -12.74 -4.40
CA VAL A 121 0.06 -12.34 -3.77
C VAL A 121 1.13 -13.43 -3.96
N ARG A 122 0.77 -14.71 -3.77
CA ARG A 122 1.67 -15.84 -3.98
C ARG A 122 2.14 -15.92 -5.43
N THR A 123 1.23 -15.78 -6.39
CA THR A 123 1.56 -15.77 -7.83
C THR A 123 2.51 -14.64 -8.18
N LEU A 124 2.22 -13.41 -7.73
CA LEU A 124 3.08 -12.25 -7.97
C LEU A 124 4.47 -12.42 -7.34
N ARG A 125 4.56 -12.92 -6.10
CA ARG A 125 5.85 -13.12 -5.43
C ARG A 125 6.68 -14.23 -6.07
N LYS A 126 6.04 -15.27 -6.62
CA LYS A 126 6.71 -16.35 -7.35
C LYS A 126 7.27 -15.86 -8.69
N LYS A 127 6.55 -14.97 -9.38
CA LYS A 127 6.96 -14.44 -10.69
C LYS A 127 7.94 -13.27 -10.58
N TYR A 128 7.75 -12.40 -9.58
CA TYR A 128 8.54 -11.18 -9.39
C TYR A 128 9.09 -11.10 -7.96
N GLN A 129 10.30 -11.60 -7.76
CA GLN A 129 10.93 -11.69 -6.44
C GLN A 129 11.34 -10.32 -5.88
N SER A 130 11.72 -9.37 -6.74
CA SER A 130 12.18 -8.02 -6.38
C SER A 130 11.06 -6.97 -6.31
N LEU A 131 9.87 -7.28 -6.82
CA LEU A 131 8.73 -6.35 -6.88
C LEU A 131 8.18 -6.06 -5.47
N ASP A 132 7.82 -4.80 -5.23
CA ASP A 132 7.09 -4.42 -4.03
C ASP A 132 5.64 -4.79 -4.17
N ILE A 133 5.16 -5.62 -3.22
CA ILE A 133 3.79 -6.09 -3.19
C ILE A 133 3.21 -5.68 -1.85
N GLU A 134 2.15 -4.90 -1.90
CA GLU A 134 1.36 -4.51 -0.74
C GLU A 134 0.01 -5.22 -0.76
N VAL A 135 -0.53 -5.44 0.42
CA VAL A 135 -1.83 -6.08 0.61
C VAL A 135 -2.70 -5.10 1.37
N SER A 136 -3.85 -4.72 0.81
CA SER A 136 -4.76 -3.82 1.51
C SER A 136 -5.34 -4.59 2.70
N THR A 137 -5.01 -4.22 3.93
CA THR A 137 -5.77 -4.74 5.08
C THR A 137 -7.00 -3.87 5.26
N ALA A 138 -8.19 -4.46 5.35
CA ALA A 138 -9.34 -3.75 5.90
C ALA A 138 -8.89 -3.13 7.24
N ALA A 139 -9.20 -1.85 7.45
CA ALA A 139 -8.75 -1.05 8.61
C ALA A 139 -9.17 -1.61 10.01
N TRP A 140 -9.70 -2.84 10.07
CA TRP A 140 -10.18 -3.53 11.25
C TRP A 140 -9.78 -5.02 11.35
N VAL A 141 -8.72 -5.46 10.65
CA VAL A 141 -8.11 -6.76 11.01
C VAL A 141 -7.32 -6.59 12.31
N LEU A 142 -8.02 -6.67 13.44
CA LEU A 142 -7.41 -7.20 14.66
C LEU A 142 -6.73 -8.53 14.27
N PRO A 143 -5.52 -8.83 14.79
CA PRO A 143 -4.93 -10.14 14.55
C PRO A 143 -5.98 -11.19 14.92
N PRO A 144 -6.21 -12.22 14.09
CA PRO A 144 -7.05 -13.33 14.51
C PRO A 144 -6.46 -13.80 15.84
N SER A 145 -7.29 -13.82 16.87
CA SER A 145 -6.98 -14.40 18.17
C SER A 145 -6.65 -15.87 17.95
N THR A 146 -5.42 -16.14 17.51
CA THR A 146 -4.77 -17.42 17.65
C THR A 146 -4.33 -17.43 19.10
N PRO A 147 -4.96 -18.22 19.98
CA PRO A 147 -4.42 -18.36 21.31
C PRO A 147 -2.98 -18.87 21.13
N PRO A 148 -1.97 -18.24 21.77
CA PRO A 148 -0.64 -18.80 21.77
C PRO A 148 -0.75 -20.22 22.33
N ARG A 149 -0.20 -21.21 21.61
CA ARG A 149 0.03 -22.54 22.20
C ARG A 149 0.68 -22.33 23.56
N PRO A 150 0.16 -22.91 24.65
CA PRO A 150 0.76 -22.70 25.96
C PRO A 150 2.20 -23.22 25.92
N PRO A 151 3.19 -22.44 26.39
CA PRO A 151 4.48 -23.03 26.74
C PRO A 151 4.25 -24.03 27.87
N ALA A 152 4.97 -25.15 27.81
CA ALA A 152 4.97 -26.17 28.87
C ALA A 152 5.17 -25.53 30.26
N PRO A 153 4.51 -26.03 31.32
CA PRO A 153 4.43 -25.34 32.59
C PRO A 153 5.76 -25.45 33.33
N THR A 154 6.37 -24.30 33.66
CA THR A 154 7.23 -24.19 34.85
C THR A 154 6.89 -22.92 35.59
N ALA A 155 6.80 -23.06 36.91
CA ALA A 155 6.16 -22.18 37.85
C ALA A 155 6.94 -20.88 38.11
N SER A 156 6.24 -19.78 38.35
CA SER A 156 5.98 -19.28 39.72
C SER A 156 5.57 -17.80 39.74
N SER A 157 4.65 -17.56 40.66
CA SER A 157 3.92 -16.36 41.07
C SER A 157 4.71 -15.06 41.35
N ARG A 158 4.12 -13.87 41.08
CA ARG A 158 3.43 -12.97 42.06
C ARG A 158 3.25 -11.54 41.51
N GLY A 159 2.04 -10.97 41.68
CA GLY A 159 1.84 -9.57 42.14
C GLY A 159 1.53 -8.45 41.14
N ALA A 160 0.24 -8.34 40.76
CA ALA A 160 -0.69 -7.17 40.62
C ALA A 160 -0.20 -5.67 40.55
N PRO A 161 -1.09 -4.67 40.30
CA PRO A 161 -1.22 -3.98 39.02
C PRO A 161 -1.04 -2.44 39.10
N CYS A 162 -0.74 -1.75 37.99
CA CYS A 162 -1.06 -0.32 37.89
C CYS A 162 -1.11 0.21 36.45
N SER A 163 -1.99 1.18 36.28
CA SER A 163 -2.60 1.72 35.08
C SER A 163 -1.73 2.62 34.18
N ALA A 164 -2.20 2.73 32.92
CA ALA A 164 -2.28 3.95 32.08
C ALA A 164 -1.23 4.24 30.97
N ARG A 165 -1.80 4.44 29.77
CA ARG A 165 -1.34 5.13 28.52
C ARG A 165 -0.45 4.36 27.52
N PRO A 166 -0.92 4.13 26.28
CA PRO A 166 -0.03 3.85 25.14
C PRO A 166 0.29 5.15 24.38
N THR A 167 1.56 5.53 24.36
CA THR A 167 2.09 6.50 23.39
C THR A 167 2.28 5.85 22.00
N PRO A 168 1.97 6.53 20.89
CA PRO A 168 2.12 5.97 19.54
C PRO A 168 3.54 6.22 19.01
N ASP A 169 4.54 5.41 19.35
CA ASP A 169 5.92 5.67 18.86
C ASP A 169 6.77 4.43 18.51
N ARG A 170 6.26 3.20 18.62
CA ARG A 170 7.08 2.00 18.35
C ARG A 170 6.88 1.33 16.99
N SER A 171 5.68 1.39 16.41
CA SER A 171 5.38 0.75 15.11
C SER A 171 5.92 1.55 13.92
N SER A 172 5.75 2.87 13.93
CA SER A 172 6.20 3.79 12.88
C SER A 172 7.73 3.78 12.69
N ARG A 173 8.49 3.72 13.80
CA ARG A 173 9.95 3.66 13.78
C ARG A 173 10.49 2.35 13.18
N ARG A 174 9.76 1.23 13.30
CA ARG A 174 10.16 -0.06 12.73
C ARG A 174 9.93 -0.10 11.21
N CYS A 175 8.78 0.39 10.75
CA CYS A 175 8.49 0.50 9.33
C CYS A 175 9.46 1.47 8.62
N GLY A 176 9.72 2.63 9.24
CA GLY A 176 10.66 3.61 8.69
C GLY A 176 12.12 3.13 8.62
N ARG A 177 12.56 2.22 9.50
CA ARG A 177 13.91 1.61 9.45
C ARG A 177 14.02 0.53 8.37
N ALA A 178 12.97 -0.26 8.15
CA ALA A 178 12.93 -1.24 7.06
C ALA A 178 13.00 -0.53 5.70
N TRP A 179 12.32 0.61 5.57
CA TRP A 179 12.32 1.42 4.35
C TRP A 179 13.66 2.11 4.08
N ARG A 180 14.31 2.73 5.09
CA ARG A 180 15.65 3.33 4.93
C ARG A 180 16.73 2.33 4.50
N ARG A 181 16.66 1.09 4.96
CA ARG A 181 17.62 0.03 4.58
C ARG A 181 17.48 -0.43 3.12
N ARG A 182 16.31 -0.23 2.50
CA ARG A 182 16.13 -0.52 1.07
C ARG A 182 16.66 0.59 0.16
N ARG A 183 16.53 1.87 0.58
CA ARG A 183 17.10 3.02 -0.15
C ARG A 183 18.61 2.90 -0.36
N SER A 184 19.37 2.52 0.65
CA SER A 184 20.84 2.41 0.53
C SER A 184 21.33 1.25 -0.35
N ARG A 185 20.45 0.35 -0.80
CA ARG A 185 20.80 -0.73 -1.73
C ARG A 185 20.47 -0.40 -3.19
N ALA A 186 19.63 0.61 -3.44
CA ALA A 186 19.31 1.07 -4.78
C ALA A 186 20.34 2.08 -5.32
N ASP A 187 21.07 2.79 -4.45
CA ASP A 187 22.07 3.79 -4.83
C ASP A 187 23.47 3.18 -5.16
N HIS A 188 23.58 1.85 -5.27
CA HIS A 188 24.85 1.13 -5.50
C HIS A 188 24.81 0.11 -6.65
N LEU A 189 23.91 0.28 -7.63
CA LEU A 189 23.89 -0.48 -8.88
C LEU A 189 23.77 0.44 -10.08
#